data_AF-A0A7S3LGW6-F1
#
_entry.id   AF-A0A7S3LGW6-F1
#
_cell.length_a   1.000
_cell.length_b   1.000
_cell.length_c   1.000
_cell.angle_alpha   90.00
_cell.angle_beta   90.00
_cell.angle_gamma   90.00
#
_symmetry.space_group_name_H-M   'P 1'
#
loop_
_entity.id
_entity.type
_entity.pdbx_description
1 polymer ?
#
loop_
_entity_poly.entity_id
_entity_poly.type
_entity_poly.pdbx_seq_one_letter_code
_entity_poly.pdbx_strand_id
1 'polypeptide(L)'
;ENVSHHLAPKIRILRSSSLFMDPTSLIYIQLHCISFAFLVAYIATANQVDSSSDNMSTEEPPSKKAKSADDWSSHAMNIEECVMKADETKFLSEIAEGDLRILQGIGPKADKVLEAMGLKTIKDLAEYKFYHIAKSIKTLSETEGKRMPNSTMNLDNALDKEHETKSLKEILELPISALEGLTTKADETLKDLGVTTIADLAEFKYAAWAEAIVTLAPYEETKTKEERHKERALNKLK
;
A
#
# COMPACT_ATOMS: atom_id res chain seq x y z
N GLU A 1 -50.51 69.89 63.66
CA GLU A 1 -50.26 68.60 64.35
C GLU A 1 -50.41 67.46 63.36
N ASN A 2 -49.71 66.35 63.60
CA ASN A 2 -49.42 65.20 62.71
C ASN A 2 -48.34 65.51 61.64
N VAL A 3 -47.04 65.30 61.87
CA VAL A 3 -46.27 64.09 62.25
C VAL A 3 -46.42 62.96 61.24
N SER A 4 -45.46 62.85 60.32
CA SER A 4 -44.89 61.56 59.93
C SER A 4 -43.47 61.71 59.37
N HIS A 5 -42.59 61.01 60.09
CA HIS A 5 -41.17 60.74 59.94
C HIS A 5 -40.74 60.31 58.52
N HIS A 6 -39.64 60.87 57.97
CA HIS A 6 -38.23 60.48 58.17
C HIS A 6 -37.83 59.31 57.25
N LEU A 7 -36.79 59.49 56.42
CA LEU A 7 -35.84 58.44 56.00
C LEU A 7 -34.73 59.06 55.12
N ALA A 8 -33.53 59.16 55.69
CA ALA A 8 -32.28 59.43 54.98
C ALA A 8 -31.78 58.15 54.26
N PRO A 9 -31.07 58.26 53.13
CA PRO A 9 -30.63 57.09 52.37
C PRO A 9 -29.46 56.35 53.06
N LYS A 10 -29.70 55.08 53.41
CA LYS A 10 -28.67 54.12 53.86
C LYS A 10 -27.86 53.59 52.67
N ILE A 11 -26.54 53.74 52.76
CA ILE A 11 -25.55 53.09 51.89
C ILE A 11 -25.62 51.58 52.09
N ARG A 12 -25.89 50.83 51.01
CA ARG A 12 -25.96 49.35 51.00
C ARG A 12 -24.66 48.79 50.42
N ILE A 13 -23.83 48.24 51.30
CA ILE A 13 -22.66 47.43 50.94
C ILE A 13 -23.19 46.08 50.41
N LEU A 14 -23.02 45.82 49.11
CA LEU A 14 -23.30 44.52 48.51
C LEU A 14 -22.09 43.60 48.73
N ARG A 15 -22.29 42.53 49.50
CA ARG A 15 -21.32 41.42 49.63
C ARG A 15 -21.21 40.68 48.30
N SER A 16 -19.98 40.36 47.94
CA SER A 16 -19.58 39.59 46.76
C SER A 16 -20.26 38.21 46.73
N SER A 17 -20.99 37.96 45.65
CA SER A 17 -21.45 36.63 45.27
C SER A 17 -20.25 35.86 44.70
N SER A 18 -19.87 34.79 45.37
CA SER A 18 -18.92 33.79 44.89
C SER A 18 -19.41 33.20 43.56
N LEU A 19 -18.67 33.47 42.48
CA LEU A 19 -18.82 32.80 41.19
C LEU A 19 -18.44 31.33 41.35
N PHE A 20 -19.44 30.48 41.53
CA PHE A 20 -19.32 29.03 41.46
C PHE A 20 -19.20 28.66 39.98
N MET A 21 -17.97 28.40 39.51
CA MET A 21 -17.69 27.94 38.15
C MET A 21 -17.96 26.44 38.04
N ASP A 22 -18.79 26.06 37.07
CA ASP A 22 -19.16 24.67 36.77
C ASP A 22 -17.93 23.87 36.27
N PRO A 23 -17.66 22.64 36.78
CA PRO A 23 -16.50 21.82 36.40
C PRO A 23 -16.33 21.56 34.89
N THR A 24 -17.39 21.65 34.08
CA THR A 24 -17.25 21.53 32.61
C THR A 24 -16.52 22.73 31.98
N SER A 25 -16.65 23.92 32.58
CA SER A 25 -15.99 25.17 32.14
C SER A 25 -14.48 25.13 32.41
N LEU A 26 -14.07 24.50 33.50
CA LEU A 26 -12.66 24.35 33.90
C LEU A 26 -11.88 23.43 32.94
N ILE A 27 -12.53 22.40 32.41
CA ILE A 27 -11.93 21.49 31.41
C ILE A 27 -11.73 22.22 30.07
N TYR A 28 -12.69 23.06 29.67
CA TYR A 28 -12.60 23.84 28.43
C TYR A 28 -11.47 24.88 28.48
N ILE A 29 -11.28 25.56 29.61
CA ILE A 29 -10.19 26.52 29.80
C ILE A 29 -8.83 25.80 29.81
N GLN A 30 -8.72 24.65 30.47
CA GLN A 30 -7.49 23.84 30.46
C GLN A 30 -7.11 23.36 29.05
N LEU A 31 -8.07 22.88 28.25
CA LEU A 31 -7.81 22.38 26.90
C LEU A 31 -7.42 23.49 25.92
N HIS A 32 -7.99 24.70 26.09
CA HIS A 32 -7.58 25.88 25.31
C HIS A 32 -6.20 26.41 25.71
N CYS A 33 -5.83 26.37 27.00
CA CYS A 33 -4.47 26.75 27.44
C CYS A 33 -3.40 25.80 26.90
N ILE A 34 -3.68 24.49 26.83
CA ILE A 34 -2.75 23.49 26.29
C ILE A 34 -2.55 23.70 24.79
N SER A 35 -3.64 23.93 24.04
CA SER A 35 -3.55 24.14 22.57
C SER A 35 -2.80 25.43 22.20
N PHE A 36 -2.95 26.50 22.99
CA PHE A 36 -2.23 27.75 22.75
C PHE A 36 -0.74 27.63 23.08
N ALA A 37 -0.37 26.86 24.11
CA ALA A 37 1.03 26.60 24.44
C ALA A 37 1.75 25.80 23.34
N PHE A 38 1.09 24.81 22.73
CA PHE A 38 1.65 24.07 21.60
C PHE A 38 1.83 24.95 20.34
N LEU A 39 0.88 25.86 20.06
CA LEU A 39 0.99 26.77 18.93
C LEU A 39 2.12 27.80 19.11
N VAL A 40 2.29 28.33 20.32
CA VAL A 40 3.39 29.26 20.63
C VAL A 40 4.76 28.55 20.59
N ALA A 41 4.85 27.31 21.08
CA ALA A 41 6.07 26.52 20.99
C ALA A 41 6.45 26.19 19.53
N TYR A 42 5.47 25.87 18.68
CA TYR A 42 5.69 25.60 17.25
C TYR A 42 6.15 26.87 16.49
N ILE A 43 5.56 28.04 16.77
CA ILE A 43 5.99 29.30 16.17
C ILE A 43 7.40 29.70 16.64
N ALA A 44 7.76 29.42 17.90
CA ALA A 44 9.10 29.67 18.43
C ALA A 44 10.17 28.77 17.79
N THR A 45 9.83 27.51 17.45
CA THR A 45 10.76 26.61 16.74
C THR A 45 10.85 26.93 15.24
N ALA A 46 9.79 27.47 14.62
CA ALA A 46 9.81 27.87 13.23
C ALA A 46 10.68 29.12 12.94
N ASN A 47 10.99 29.93 13.97
CA ASN A 47 11.77 31.17 13.84
C ASN A 47 13.27 31.01 14.14
N GLN A 48 13.77 29.79 14.35
CA GLN A 48 15.20 29.48 14.46
C GLN A 48 15.72 28.72 13.23
N VAL A 49 15.37 29.19 12.03
CA VAL A 49 16.15 28.90 10.82
C VAL A 49 17.01 30.13 10.56
N ASP A 50 18.27 29.99 10.96
CA ASP A 50 19.32 30.98 10.93
C ASP A 50 19.48 31.64 9.56
N SER A 51 19.53 32.97 9.61
CA SER A 51 20.33 33.78 8.71
C SER A 51 21.80 33.40 8.84
N SER A 52 22.29 32.58 7.92
CA SER A 52 23.72 32.50 7.61
C SER A 52 23.88 32.70 6.10
N SER A 53 24.32 33.90 5.77
CA SER A 53 24.75 34.31 4.45
C SER A 53 26.00 33.53 4.06
N ASP A 54 25.87 32.61 3.10
CA ASP A 54 27.01 32.13 2.32
C ASP A 54 26.68 32.14 0.83
N ASN A 55 27.44 33.00 0.16
CA ASN A 55 27.82 33.07 -1.24
C ASN A 55 27.14 32.07 -2.21
N MET A 56 26.23 32.59 -3.03
CA MET A 56 25.60 31.87 -4.14
C MET A 56 26.57 31.72 -5.31
N SER A 57 27.44 30.71 -5.24
CA SER A 57 28.11 30.16 -6.42
C SER A 57 27.15 29.25 -7.17
N THR A 58 26.81 29.64 -8.39
CA THR A 58 26.13 28.80 -9.39
C THR A 58 27.01 27.61 -9.75
N GLU A 59 26.89 26.50 -9.03
CA GLU A 59 27.34 25.20 -9.50
C GLU A 59 26.14 24.28 -9.62
N GLU A 60 25.90 23.81 -10.84
CA GLU A 60 25.00 22.71 -11.14
C GLU A 60 25.27 21.53 -10.19
N PRO A 61 24.24 20.76 -9.77
CA PRO A 61 24.48 19.58 -8.96
C PRO A 61 25.49 18.68 -9.72
N PRO A 62 26.57 18.22 -9.07
CA PRO A 62 27.61 17.47 -9.74
C PRO A 62 26.94 16.27 -10.40
N SER A 63 27.04 16.20 -11.72
CA SER A 63 26.54 15.09 -12.52
C SER A 63 26.92 13.81 -11.78
N LYS A 64 25.94 12.97 -11.41
CA LYS A 64 26.20 11.62 -10.89
C LYS A 64 27.28 11.03 -11.77
N LYS A 65 28.50 10.84 -11.21
CA LYS A 65 29.61 10.23 -11.93
C LYS A 65 29.05 8.96 -12.55
N ALA A 66 28.97 8.94 -13.87
CA ALA A 66 28.54 7.77 -14.61
C ALA A 66 29.43 6.63 -14.12
N LYS A 67 28.81 5.58 -13.56
CA LYS A 67 29.53 4.33 -13.29
C LYS A 67 30.31 3.99 -14.56
N SER A 68 31.61 3.78 -14.39
CA SER A 68 32.53 3.44 -15.47
C SER A 68 31.95 2.31 -16.30
N ALA A 69 32.10 2.48 -17.60
CA ALA A 69 31.58 1.60 -18.62
C ALA A 69 32.37 0.30 -18.63
N ASP A 70 31.84 -0.71 -17.96
CA ASP A 70 31.87 -2.05 -18.50
C ASP A 70 30.45 -2.38 -18.96
N ASP A 71 30.38 -3.14 -20.03
CA ASP A 71 29.26 -3.33 -20.91
C ASP A 71 27.89 -3.50 -20.22
N TRP A 72 26.93 -2.60 -20.48
CA TRP A 72 25.56 -2.82 -20.04
C TRP A 72 24.87 -3.92 -20.87
N SER A 73 25.49 -4.39 -21.98
CA SER A 73 24.98 -5.51 -22.77
C SER A 73 25.12 -6.88 -22.07
N SER A 74 25.78 -6.94 -20.90
CA SER A 74 25.96 -8.16 -20.12
C SER A 74 25.18 -8.15 -18.79
N HIS A 75 24.24 -7.24 -18.58
CA HIS A 75 23.35 -7.31 -17.41
C HIS A 75 22.38 -8.48 -17.60
N ALA A 76 22.81 -9.69 -17.27
CA ALA A 76 21.89 -10.75 -16.90
C ALA A 76 20.98 -10.22 -15.79
N MET A 77 19.67 -10.41 -15.92
CA MET A 77 18.74 -9.90 -14.92
C MET A 77 18.96 -10.64 -13.60
N ASN A 78 18.94 -9.92 -12.48
CA ASN A 78 19.11 -10.50 -11.15
C ASN A 78 17.81 -11.17 -10.66
N ILE A 79 17.28 -12.09 -11.47
CA ILE A 79 16.09 -12.92 -11.21
C ILE A 79 16.37 -14.40 -11.50
N GLU A 80 17.63 -14.81 -11.34
CA GLU A 80 18.14 -16.17 -11.61
C GLU A 80 17.45 -17.28 -10.81
N GLU A 81 16.81 -16.98 -9.67
CA GLU A 81 15.99 -17.95 -8.92
C GLU A 81 14.53 -18.02 -9.42
N CYS A 82 14.10 -17.04 -10.22
CA CYS A 82 12.73 -16.93 -10.71
C CYS A 82 12.56 -17.58 -12.09
N VAL A 83 13.53 -17.39 -13.00
CA VAL A 83 13.43 -17.81 -14.40
C VAL A 83 14.44 -18.89 -14.77
N MET A 84 14.11 -19.73 -15.75
CA MET A 84 15.00 -20.77 -16.25
C MET A 84 16.27 -20.15 -16.85
N LYS A 85 17.40 -20.86 -16.76
CA LYS A 85 18.71 -20.38 -17.24
C LYS A 85 18.74 -19.94 -18.70
N ALA A 86 17.88 -20.52 -19.53
CA ALA A 86 17.77 -20.17 -20.95
C ALA A 86 17.11 -18.79 -21.18
N ASP A 87 16.42 -18.27 -20.18
CA ASP A 87 15.56 -17.08 -20.25
C ASP A 87 16.08 -15.91 -19.40
N GLU A 88 17.16 -16.09 -18.63
CA GLU A 88 17.78 -15.07 -17.76
C GLU A 88 18.27 -13.81 -18.52
N THR A 89 18.51 -13.93 -19.83
CA THR A 89 18.98 -12.83 -20.69
C THR A 89 17.86 -12.15 -21.49
N LYS A 90 16.62 -12.63 -21.38
CA LYS A 90 15.47 -12.03 -22.06
C LYS A 90 15.01 -10.77 -21.34
N PHE A 91 14.31 -9.89 -22.04
CA PHE A 91 13.64 -8.74 -21.43
C PHE A 91 12.43 -9.19 -20.61
N LEU A 92 12.03 -8.43 -19.58
CA LEU A 92 10.85 -8.69 -18.79
C LEU A 92 9.58 -8.65 -19.64
N SER A 93 9.51 -7.78 -20.67
CA SER A 93 8.37 -7.80 -21.61
C SER A 93 8.28 -9.11 -22.40
N GLU A 94 9.42 -9.68 -22.81
CA GLU A 94 9.45 -10.97 -23.51
C GLU A 94 9.09 -12.13 -22.58
N ILE A 95 9.57 -12.07 -21.33
CA ILE A 95 9.23 -13.07 -20.30
C ILE A 95 7.74 -12.99 -19.96
N ALA A 96 7.19 -11.79 -19.79
CA ALA A 96 5.77 -11.59 -19.48
C ALA A 96 4.83 -12.26 -20.49
N GLU A 97 5.14 -12.15 -21.79
CA GLU A 97 4.34 -12.74 -22.87
C GLU A 97 4.69 -14.23 -23.11
N GLY A 98 5.70 -14.76 -22.43
CA GLY A 98 6.18 -16.12 -22.58
C GLY A 98 5.36 -17.17 -21.81
N ASP A 99 5.73 -18.44 -22.01
CA ASP A 99 5.06 -19.58 -21.35
C ASP A 99 5.38 -19.68 -19.85
N LEU A 100 4.57 -20.44 -19.12
CA LEU A 100 4.75 -20.64 -17.68
C LEU A 100 6.01 -21.43 -17.33
N ARG A 101 6.53 -22.22 -18.26
CA ARG A 101 7.75 -23.03 -18.05
C ARG A 101 9.02 -22.18 -17.97
N ILE A 102 8.96 -20.91 -18.37
CA ILE A 102 10.03 -19.95 -18.10
C ILE A 102 10.25 -19.80 -16.58
N LEU A 103 9.23 -19.99 -15.72
CA LEU A 103 9.40 -19.90 -14.28
C LEU A 103 10.02 -21.18 -13.69
N GLN A 104 11.05 -21.02 -12.85
CA GLN A 104 11.68 -22.14 -12.17
C GLN A 104 10.72 -22.87 -11.23
N GLY A 105 10.63 -24.19 -11.37
CA GLY A 105 9.75 -25.03 -10.54
C GLY A 105 8.39 -25.33 -11.15
N ILE A 106 8.05 -24.72 -12.30
CA ILE A 106 6.89 -25.13 -13.10
C ILE A 106 7.26 -26.34 -13.97
N GLY A 107 7.05 -27.53 -13.43
CA GLY A 107 7.18 -28.79 -14.17
C GLY A 107 5.97 -29.12 -15.05
N PRO A 108 6.02 -30.20 -15.84
CA PRO A 108 4.92 -30.59 -16.75
C PRO A 108 3.57 -30.84 -16.08
N LYS A 109 3.56 -31.22 -14.80
CA LYS A 109 2.33 -31.37 -14.02
C LYS A 109 1.72 -30.01 -13.72
N ALA A 110 2.52 -29.07 -13.22
CA ALA A 110 2.06 -27.73 -12.86
C ALA A 110 1.58 -26.94 -14.08
N ASP A 111 2.31 -27.04 -15.18
CA ASP A 111 1.97 -26.46 -16.47
C ASP A 111 0.56 -26.88 -16.93
N LYS A 112 0.25 -28.19 -16.91
CA LYS A 112 -1.08 -28.71 -17.28
C LYS A 112 -2.20 -28.26 -16.35
N VAL A 113 -1.90 -28.14 -15.05
CA VAL A 113 -2.86 -27.68 -14.04
C VAL A 113 -3.25 -26.23 -14.30
N LEU A 114 -2.25 -25.37 -14.53
CA LEU A 114 -2.45 -23.95 -14.83
C LEU A 114 -3.14 -23.75 -16.18
N GLU A 115 -2.75 -24.54 -17.20
CA GLU A 115 -3.40 -24.51 -18.51
C GLU A 115 -4.88 -24.93 -18.43
N ALA A 116 -5.23 -25.92 -17.59
CA ALA A 116 -6.61 -26.33 -17.36
C ALA A 116 -7.47 -25.24 -16.69
N MET A 117 -6.83 -24.27 -16.03
CA MET A 117 -7.46 -23.08 -15.48
C MET A 117 -7.51 -21.91 -16.48
N GLY A 118 -6.98 -22.10 -17.70
CA GLY A 118 -6.90 -21.07 -18.72
C GLY A 118 -5.68 -20.15 -18.60
N LEU A 119 -4.71 -20.48 -17.74
CA LEU A 119 -3.50 -19.69 -17.53
C LEU A 119 -2.38 -20.29 -18.39
N LYS A 120 -1.97 -19.59 -19.45
CA LYS A 120 -0.99 -20.11 -20.43
C LYS A 120 0.32 -19.34 -20.44
N THR A 121 0.24 -18.06 -20.12
CA THR A 121 1.37 -17.14 -20.14
C THR A 121 1.67 -16.61 -18.73
N ILE A 122 2.88 -16.09 -18.54
CA ILE A 122 3.25 -15.39 -17.30
C ILE A 122 2.28 -14.23 -17.05
N LYS A 123 1.85 -13.52 -18.10
CA LYS A 123 0.84 -12.47 -18.02
C LYS A 123 -0.51 -12.96 -17.52
N ASP A 124 -1.02 -14.08 -18.03
CA ASP A 124 -2.29 -14.64 -17.55
C ASP A 124 -2.23 -14.95 -16.04
N LEU A 125 -1.10 -15.49 -15.58
CA LEU A 125 -0.88 -15.81 -14.18
C LEU A 125 -0.73 -14.55 -13.32
N ALA A 126 -0.08 -13.50 -13.85
CA ALA A 126 0.06 -12.20 -13.20
C ALA A 126 -1.28 -11.51 -13.01
N GLU A 127 -2.18 -11.61 -13.99
CA GLU A 127 -3.52 -10.99 -14.00
C GLU A 127 -4.60 -11.90 -13.38
N TYR A 128 -4.19 -12.99 -12.73
CA TYR A 128 -5.12 -13.97 -12.20
C TYR A 128 -5.99 -13.38 -11.08
N LYS A 129 -7.26 -13.07 -11.40
CA LYS A 129 -8.24 -12.41 -10.50
C LYS A 129 -8.25 -12.99 -9.09
N PHE A 130 -8.31 -14.32 -8.96
CA PHE A 130 -8.46 -14.98 -7.67
C PHE A 130 -7.21 -14.86 -6.80
N TYR A 131 -6.03 -14.79 -7.42
CA TYR A 131 -4.78 -14.48 -6.71
C TYR A 131 -4.83 -13.07 -6.12
N HIS A 132 -5.23 -12.06 -6.89
CA HIS A 132 -5.33 -10.69 -6.36
C HIS A 132 -6.36 -10.55 -5.24
N ILE A 133 -7.49 -11.25 -5.33
CA ILE A 133 -8.49 -11.28 -4.25
C ILE A 133 -7.87 -11.89 -2.99
N ALA A 134 -7.29 -13.08 -3.10
CA ALA A 134 -6.66 -13.78 -1.98
C ALA A 134 -5.55 -12.95 -1.33
N LYS A 135 -4.64 -12.39 -2.14
CA LYS A 135 -3.57 -11.49 -1.71
C LYS A 135 -4.13 -10.26 -0.98
N SER A 136 -5.15 -9.62 -1.52
CA SER A 136 -5.76 -8.43 -0.91
C SER A 136 -6.43 -8.74 0.43
N ILE A 137 -7.15 -9.86 0.52
CA ILE A 137 -7.74 -10.35 1.77
C ILE A 137 -6.64 -10.58 2.80
N LYS A 138 -5.56 -11.26 2.40
CA LYS A 138 -4.41 -11.52 3.28
C LYS A 138 -3.81 -10.23 3.82
N THR A 139 -3.47 -9.29 2.95
CA THR A 139 -2.89 -8.00 3.37
C THR A 139 -3.80 -7.25 4.34
N LEU A 140 -5.11 -7.19 4.08
CA LEU A 140 -6.04 -6.48 4.96
C LEU A 140 -6.32 -7.23 6.27
N SER A 141 -6.24 -8.56 6.28
CA SER A 141 -6.42 -9.38 7.48
C SER A 141 -5.43 -9.05 8.59
N GLU A 142 -4.22 -8.61 8.23
CA GLU A 142 -3.18 -8.19 9.18
C GLU A 142 -3.60 -6.92 9.96
N THR A 143 -4.45 -6.09 9.34
CA THR A 143 -4.99 -4.86 9.94
C THR A 143 -6.32 -5.07 10.68
N GLU A 144 -6.86 -6.29 10.65
CA GLU A 144 -8.18 -6.59 11.23
C GLU A 144 -8.13 -6.53 12.77
N GLY A 145 -8.76 -5.48 13.31
CA GLY A 145 -8.94 -5.25 14.74
C GLY A 145 -10.27 -5.81 15.28
N LYS A 146 -10.75 -5.25 16.40
CA LYS A 146 -12.06 -5.64 16.96
C LYS A 146 -13.18 -5.21 16.02
N ARG A 147 -13.95 -6.18 15.53
CA ARG A 147 -15.11 -5.92 14.68
C ARG A 147 -16.23 -5.25 15.47
N MET A 148 -16.82 -4.20 14.93
CA MET A 148 -18.03 -3.61 15.52
C MET A 148 -19.22 -4.57 15.34
N PRO A 149 -20.15 -4.65 16.30
CA PRO A 149 -21.25 -5.63 16.30
C PRO A 149 -22.20 -5.57 15.09
N ASN A 150 -22.14 -4.51 14.27
CA ASN A 150 -22.94 -4.33 13.05
C ASN A 150 -22.10 -4.04 11.80
N SER A 151 -20.78 -4.28 11.84
CA SER A 151 -19.94 -4.09 10.64
C SER A 151 -20.24 -5.22 9.65
N THR A 152 -20.85 -4.91 8.52
CA THR A 152 -20.99 -5.87 7.40
C THR A 152 -19.73 -5.84 6.54
N MET A 153 -19.32 -6.99 6.00
CA MET A 153 -18.28 -7.05 4.98
C MET A 153 -18.91 -6.73 3.63
N ASN A 154 -18.18 -6.08 2.73
CA ASN A 154 -18.66 -5.75 1.38
C ASN A 154 -17.71 -6.40 0.36
N LEU A 155 -17.67 -7.74 0.40
CA LEU A 155 -16.87 -8.58 -0.51
C LEU A 155 -17.80 -9.53 -1.30
N ASP A 156 -19.04 -9.10 -1.52
CA ASP A 156 -20.15 -9.89 -2.07
C ASP A 156 -19.88 -10.38 -3.51
N ASN A 157 -18.95 -9.75 -4.23
CA ASN A 157 -18.54 -10.13 -5.59
C ASN A 157 -17.22 -10.93 -5.63
N ALA A 158 -16.69 -11.30 -4.46
CA ALA A 158 -15.42 -11.99 -4.31
C ALA A 158 -15.57 -13.33 -3.57
N LEU A 159 -16.60 -13.46 -2.73
CA LEU A 159 -16.86 -14.63 -1.89
C LEU A 159 -18.19 -15.26 -2.25
N ASP A 160 -18.31 -16.57 -2.04
CA ASP A 160 -19.61 -17.21 -2.03
C ASP A 160 -20.48 -16.64 -0.89
N LYS A 161 -21.80 -16.58 -1.13
CA LYS A 161 -22.81 -16.05 -0.19
C LYS A 161 -22.74 -16.69 1.19
N GLU A 162 -22.33 -17.95 1.26
CA GLU A 162 -22.17 -18.67 2.54
C GLU A 162 -21.01 -18.14 3.40
N HIS A 163 -20.14 -17.29 2.87
CA HIS A 163 -18.89 -16.88 3.51
C HIS A 163 -18.74 -15.35 3.70
N GLU A 164 -19.68 -14.56 3.21
CA GLU A 164 -19.69 -13.08 3.33
C GLU A 164 -19.71 -12.57 4.78
N THR A 165 -20.19 -13.37 5.74
CA THR A 165 -20.29 -12.95 7.15
C THR A 165 -19.04 -13.22 7.98
N LYS A 166 -18.05 -13.95 7.46
CA LYS A 166 -16.82 -14.33 8.16
C LYS A 166 -15.84 -13.17 8.26
N SER A 167 -14.91 -13.23 9.21
CA SER A 167 -13.77 -12.31 9.30
C SER A 167 -12.74 -12.58 8.20
N LEU A 168 -11.88 -11.60 7.89
CA LEU A 168 -10.85 -11.80 6.86
C LEU A 168 -9.90 -12.94 7.22
N LYS A 169 -9.58 -13.09 8.50
CA LYS A 169 -8.77 -14.21 9.01
C LYS A 169 -9.45 -15.57 8.82
N GLU A 170 -10.74 -15.67 9.11
CA GLU A 170 -11.50 -16.90 8.88
C GLU A 170 -11.63 -17.23 7.39
N ILE A 171 -11.75 -16.21 6.53
CA ILE A 171 -11.81 -16.39 5.07
C ILE A 171 -10.52 -17.02 4.54
N LEU A 172 -9.36 -16.63 5.06
CA LEU A 172 -8.07 -17.18 4.63
C LEU A 172 -7.95 -18.70 4.87
N GLU A 173 -8.62 -19.23 5.89
CA GLU A 173 -8.63 -20.66 6.22
C GLU A 173 -9.59 -21.49 5.35
N LEU A 174 -10.42 -20.84 4.53
CA LEU A 174 -11.39 -21.51 3.67
C LEU A 174 -10.73 -22.15 2.44
N PRO A 175 -11.38 -23.19 1.86
CA PRO A 175 -10.99 -23.72 0.56
C PRO A 175 -11.12 -22.66 -0.54
N ILE A 176 -10.44 -22.89 -1.65
CA ILE A 176 -10.37 -21.93 -2.76
C ILE A 176 -11.73 -21.75 -3.43
N SER A 177 -12.58 -22.79 -3.43
CA SER A 177 -13.97 -22.75 -3.87
C SER A 177 -14.87 -21.80 -3.08
N ALA A 178 -14.42 -21.28 -1.94
CA ALA A 178 -15.10 -20.21 -1.22
C ALA A 178 -15.06 -18.86 -1.98
N LEU A 179 -14.19 -18.72 -2.97
CA LEU A 179 -14.15 -17.55 -3.86
C LEU A 179 -15.21 -17.68 -4.95
N GLU A 180 -15.97 -16.60 -5.16
CA GLU A 180 -17.06 -16.59 -6.14
C GLU A 180 -16.54 -16.80 -7.58
N GLY A 181 -17.04 -17.85 -8.23
CA GLY A 181 -16.65 -18.22 -9.60
C GLY A 181 -15.64 -19.37 -9.67
N LEU A 182 -15.18 -19.89 -8.53
CA LEU A 182 -14.46 -21.16 -8.45
C LEU A 182 -15.39 -22.29 -8.04
N THR A 183 -15.10 -23.48 -8.54
CA THR A 183 -15.86 -24.71 -8.21
C THR A 183 -14.98 -25.64 -7.41
N THR A 184 -15.55 -26.69 -6.82
CA THR A 184 -14.78 -27.74 -6.12
C THR A 184 -13.71 -28.40 -7.00
N LYS A 185 -13.90 -28.39 -8.33
CA LYS A 185 -12.88 -28.83 -9.29
C LYS A 185 -11.60 -27.99 -9.19
N ALA A 186 -11.70 -26.69 -8.90
CA ALA A 186 -10.55 -25.82 -8.72
C ALA A 186 -9.75 -26.23 -7.48
N ASP A 187 -10.42 -26.62 -6.38
CA ASP A 187 -9.74 -27.12 -5.17
C ASP A 187 -8.92 -28.37 -5.48
N GLU A 188 -9.50 -29.33 -6.20
CA GLU A 188 -8.79 -30.57 -6.59
C GLU A 188 -7.59 -30.28 -7.50
N THR A 189 -7.78 -29.35 -8.44
CA THR A 189 -6.78 -29.00 -9.45
C THR A 189 -5.60 -28.25 -8.83
N LEU A 190 -5.86 -27.28 -7.94
CA LEU A 190 -4.83 -26.47 -7.27
C LEU A 190 -4.13 -27.19 -6.12
N LYS A 191 -4.79 -28.18 -5.50
CA LYS A 191 -4.17 -29.03 -4.46
C LYS A 191 -2.92 -29.74 -4.95
N ASP A 192 -2.87 -30.09 -6.24
CA ASP A 192 -1.69 -30.68 -6.87
C ASP A 192 -0.47 -29.75 -6.90
N LEU A 193 -0.68 -28.43 -6.75
CA LEU A 193 0.36 -27.41 -6.63
C LEU A 193 0.68 -27.06 -5.16
N GLY A 194 0.06 -27.76 -4.21
CA GLY A 194 0.17 -27.45 -2.79
C GLY A 194 -0.69 -26.26 -2.35
N VAL A 195 -1.67 -25.84 -3.15
CA VAL A 195 -2.57 -24.74 -2.83
C VAL A 195 -3.92 -25.32 -2.42
N THR A 196 -4.27 -25.20 -1.14
CA THR A 196 -5.51 -25.77 -0.58
C THR A 196 -6.47 -24.74 -0.01
N THR A 197 -5.93 -23.63 0.48
CA THR A 197 -6.68 -22.55 1.13
C THR A 197 -6.54 -21.24 0.36
N ILE A 198 -7.40 -20.27 0.69
CA ILE A 198 -7.26 -18.90 0.19
C ILE A 198 -5.92 -18.30 0.66
N ALA A 199 -5.44 -18.63 1.86
CA ALA A 199 -4.11 -18.24 2.33
C ALA A 199 -2.99 -18.78 1.43
N ASP A 200 -3.03 -20.07 1.08
CA ASP A 200 -2.03 -20.68 0.19
C ASP A 200 -2.03 -20.00 -1.18
N LEU A 201 -3.23 -19.65 -1.69
CA LEU A 201 -3.34 -18.96 -2.96
C LEU A 201 -2.75 -17.55 -2.87
N ALA A 202 -2.97 -16.82 -1.78
CA ALA A 202 -2.36 -15.51 -1.53
C ALA A 202 -0.83 -15.56 -1.48
N GLU A 203 -0.27 -16.69 -1.07
CA GLU A 203 1.18 -16.96 -0.97
C GLU A 203 1.75 -17.68 -2.19
N PHE A 204 0.96 -17.84 -3.25
CA PHE A 204 1.37 -18.62 -4.40
C PHE A 204 2.54 -17.97 -5.15
N LYS A 205 3.75 -18.51 -4.92
CA LYS A 205 5.01 -17.89 -5.36
C LYS A 205 5.07 -17.59 -6.86
N TYR A 206 4.49 -18.45 -7.70
CA TYR A 206 4.54 -18.27 -9.15
C TYR A 206 3.70 -17.08 -9.61
N ALA A 207 2.56 -16.84 -8.97
CA ALA A 207 1.74 -15.65 -9.22
C ALA A 207 2.42 -14.38 -8.71
N ALA A 208 3.09 -14.45 -7.55
CA ALA A 208 3.88 -13.31 -7.04
C ALA A 208 5.03 -12.93 -7.98
N TRP A 209 5.75 -13.92 -8.52
CA TRP A 209 6.80 -13.71 -9.52
C TRP A 209 6.24 -13.14 -10.82
N ALA A 210 5.16 -13.72 -11.33
CA ALA A 210 4.50 -13.27 -12.55
C ALA A 210 4.03 -11.80 -12.43
N GLU A 211 3.34 -11.47 -11.34
CA GLU A 211 2.90 -10.10 -11.05
C GLU A 211 4.08 -9.13 -10.98
N ALA A 212 5.18 -9.51 -10.34
CA ALA A 212 6.39 -8.67 -10.27
C ALA A 212 7.02 -8.44 -11.66
N ILE A 213 7.15 -9.49 -12.47
CA ILE A 213 7.67 -9.41 -13.85
C ILE A 213 6.81 -8.45 -14.68
N VAL A 214 5.50 -8.67 -14.71
CA VAL A 214 4.56 -7.86 -15.51
C VAL A 214 4.49 -6.42 -15.02
N THR A 215 4.54 -6.20 -13.70
CA THR A 215 4.55 -4.85 -13.12
C THR A 215 5.80 -4.07 -13.51
N LEU A 216 6.96 -4.75 -13.58
CA LEU A 216 8.25 -4.11 -13.90
C LEU A 216 8.52 -4.01 -15.40
N ALA A 217 7.91 -4.84 -16.23
CA ALA A 217 8.13 -4.85 -17.68
C ALA A 217 7.98 -3.48 -18.36
N PRO A 218 6.99 -2.61 -18.02
CA PRO A 218 6.88 -1.27 -18.61
C PRO A 218 8.03 -0.31 -18.26
N TYR A 219 8.81 -0.63 -17.23
CA TYR A 219 9.92 0.19 -16.73
C TYR A 219 11.29 -0.27 -17.25
N GLU A 220 11.32 -1.32 -18.06
CA GLU A 220 12.57 -1.79 -18.65
C GLU A 220 13.05 -0.88 -19.78
N GLU A 221 14.37 -0.82 -19.95
CA GLU A 221 14.98 -0.11 -21.06
C GLU A 221 15.56 -1.13 -22.04
N THR A 222 14.92 -1.26 -23.20
CA THR A 222 15.31 -2.23 -24.23
C THR A 222 16.37 -1.68 -25.17
N LYS A 223 16.64 -0.36 -25.15
CA LYS A 223 17.63 0.26 -26.03
C LYS A 223 19.04 0.06 -25.51
N THR A 224 19.95 -0.14 -26.45
CA THR A 224 21.39 -0.13 -26.18
C THR A 224 21.85 1.24 -25.66
N LYS A 225 22.99 1.28 -24.97
CA LYS A 225 23.58 2.54 -24.49
C LYS A 225 23.81 3.55 -25.62
N GLU A 226 24.21 3.07 -26.79
CA GLU A 226 24.44 3.91 -27.97
C GLU A 226 23.16 4.53 -28.51
N GLU A 227 22.09 3.74 -28.64
CA GLU A 227 20.78 4.23 -29.09
C GLU A 227 20.23 5.29 -28.15
N ARG A 228 20.35 5.08 -26.83
CA ARG A 228 19.98 6.10 -25.83
C ARG A 228 20.79 7.37 -25.96
N HIS A 229 22.09 7.25 -26.24
CA HIS A 229 22.95 8.42 -26.44
C HIS A 229 22.55 9.19 -27.71
N LYS A 230 22.29 8.47 -28.81
CA LYS A 230 21.81 9.05 -30.08
C LYS A 230 20.46 9.75 -29.89
N GLU A 231 19.52 9.12 -29.19
CA GLU A 231 18.20 9.69 -28.93
C GLU A 231 18.27 10.94 -28.04
N ARG A 232 19.08 10.92 -26.99
CA ARG A 232 19.33 12.11 -26.15
C ARG A 232 19.98 13.24 -26.93
N ALA A 233 20.91 12.92 -27.84
CA ALA A 233 21.52 13.92 -28.70
C ALA A 233 20.50 14.51 -29.69
N LEU A 234 19.65 13.67 -30.29
CA LEU A 234 18.59 14.12 -31.21
C LEU A 234 17.55 15.00 -30.50
N ASN A 235 17.14 14.64 -29.28
CA ASN A 235 16.16 15.43 -28.52
C ASN A 235 16.70 16.80 -28.09
N LYS A 236 18.02 17.00 -28.03
CA LYS A 236 18.63 18.32 -27.77
C LYS A 236 18.63 19.25 -29.00
N LEU A 237 18.37 18.70 -30.20
CA LEU A 237 18.33 19.44 -31.46
C LEU A 237 16.92 19.87 -31.88
N LYS A 238 15.89 19.43 -31.14
CA LYS A 238 14.49 19.84 -31.32
C LYS A 238 14.17 20.99 -30.38
#